data_AF-A0AAW8RUN0-F1
#
_entry.id   AF-A0AAW8RUN0-F1
#
_cell.length_a   1.000
_cell.length_b   1.000
_cell.length_c   1.000
_cell.angle_alpha   90.00
_cell.angle_beta   90.00
_cell.angle_gamma   90.00
#
_symmetry.space_group_name_H-M   'P 1'
#
loop_
_entity.id
_entity.type
_entity.pdbx_description
1 polymer ?
#
loop_
_entity_poly.entity_id
_entity_poly.type
_entity_poly.pdbx_seq_one_letter_code
_entity_poly.pdbx_strand_id
1 'polypeptide(L)'
;MPMIEVSDSELQILRGFRNLIEESNQAQSQVLEEIYFAKSKQSLFTKSELADKWGCEVGTVNRILKNADVKPVGKRGKEFEYPLELAEESKEHHDHKELEKHKLNWKMRAM
;
A
#
# COMPACT_ATOMS: atom_id res chain seq x y z
N MET A 1 -30.55 -44.63 -0.57
CA MET A 1 -29.65 -43.92 -1.52
C MET A 1 -28.63 -44.94 -1.98
N PRO A 2 -28.41 -45.15 -3.29
CA PRO A 2 -27.37 -46.07 -3.74
C PRO A 2 -26.00 -45.53 -3.30
N MET A 3 -25.25 -46.35 -2.57
CA MET A 3 -23.84 -46.09 -2.26
C MET A 3 -23.07 -46.30 -3.56
N ILE A 4 -22.52 -45.21 -4.10
CA ILE A 4 -21.59 -45.29 -5.23
C ILE A 4 -20.30 -45.87 -4.66
N GLU A 5 -20.05 -47.15 -4.92
CA GLU A 5 -18.79 -47.80 -4.58
C GLU A 5 -17.72 -47.28 -5.55
N VAL A 6 -16.90 -46.35 -5.06
CA VAL A 6 -15.77 -45.80 -5.81
C VAL A 6 -14.67 -46.86 -5.82
N SER A 7 -14.25 -47.28 -7.01
CA SER A 7 -13.19 -48.27 -7.18
C SER A 7 -11.83 -47.74 -6.70
N ASP A 8 -10.91 -48.62 -6.31
CA ASP A 8 -9.56 -48.23 -5.87
C ASP A 8 -8.79 -47.41 -6.92
N SER A 9 -9.05 -47.67 -8.21
CA SER A 9 -8.51 -46.87 -9.32
C SER A 9 -9.07 -45.46 -9.37
N GLU A 10 -10.37 -45.29 -9.14
CA GLU A 10 -11.00 -43.97 -9.08
C GLU A 10 -10.53 -43.19 -7.84
N LEU A 11 -10.32 -43.86 -6.70
CA LEU A 11 -9.74 -43.26 -5.51
C LEU A 11 -8.31 -42.76 -5.75
N GLN A 12 -7.47 -43.49 -6.48
CA GLN A 12 -6.13 -43.03 -6.85
C GLN A 12 -6.18 -41.81 -7.77
N ILE A 13 -7.07 -41.81 -8.76
CA ILE A 13 -7.26 -40.67 -9.67
C ILE A 13 -7.71 -39.43 -8.90
N LEU A 14 -8.68 -39.56 -8.00
CA LEU A 14 -9.19 -38.47 -7.17
C LEU A 14 -8.10 -37.89 -6.24
N ARG A 15 -7.24 -38.74 -5.67
CA ARG A 15 -6.08 -38.29 -4.87
C ARG A 15 -5.06 -37.55 -5.73
N GLY A 16 -4.80 -38.02 -6.95
CA GLY A 16 -3.92 -37.34 -7.90
C GLY A 16 -4.42 -35.94 -8.24
N PHE A 17 -5.72 -35.79 -8.53
CA PHE A 17 -6.33 -34.47 -8.77
C PHE A 17 -6.25 -33.56 -7.55
N ARG A 18 -6.47 -34.09 -6.35
CA ARG A 18 -6.35 -33.32 -5.11
C ARG A 18 -4.95 -32.74 -4.93
N ASN A 19 -3.91 -33.56 -5.10
CA ASN A 19 -2.53 -33.12 -4.93
C ASN A 19 -2.16 -32.04 -5.97
N LEU A 20 -2.58 -32.21 -7.23
CA LEU A 20 -2.37 -31.20 -8.28
C LEU A 20 -3.07 -29.86 -7.98
N ILE A 21 -4.27 -29.91 -7.40
CA ILE A 21 -5.00 -28.70 -6.98
C ILE A 21 -4.29 -28.03 -5.79
N GLU A 22 -3.83 -28.81 -4.80
CA GLU A 22 -3.09 -28.29 -3.64
C GLU A 22 -1.77 -27.62 -4.07
N GLU A 23 -1.00 -28.26 -4.97
CA GLU A 23 0.24 -27.69 -5.53
C GLU A 23 -0.02 -26.42 -6.34
N SER A 24 -1.06 -26.41 -7.19
CA SER A 24 -1.46 -25.24 -7.97
C SER A 24 -1.88 -24.07 -7.07
N ASN A 25 -2.66 -24.34 -6.03
CA ASN A 25 -3.09 -23.32 -5.07
C ASN A 25 -1.91 -22.76 -4.28
N GLN A 26 -0.96 -23.60 -3.88
CA GLN A 26 0.25 -23.15 -3.18
C GLN A 26 1.13 -22.27 -4.06
N ALA A 27 1.33 -22.63 -5.34
CA ALA A 27 2.05 -21.81 -6.30
C ALA A 27 1.35 -20.46 -6.55
N GLN A 28 0.03 -20.45 -6.68
CA GLN A 28 -0.75 -19.21 -6.80
C GLN A 28 -0.63 -18.33 -5.55
N SER A 29 -0.65 -18.92 -4.35
CA SER A 29 -0.46 -18.19 -3.10
C SER A 29 0.91 -17.52 -3.03
N GLN A 30 1.98 -18.22 -3.43
CA GLN A 30 3.33 -17.66 -3.46
C GLN A 30 3.46 -16.49 -4.45
N VAL A 31 2.89 -16.62 -5.65
CA VAL A 31 2.87 -15.52 -6.63
C VAL A 31 2.10 -14.32 -6.11
N LEU A 32 0.96 -14.52 -5.44
CA LEU A 32 0.20 -13.44 -4.83
C LEU A 32 0.98 -12.75 -3.71
N GLU A 33 1.68 -13.51 -2.87
CA GLU A 33 2.54 -12.97 -1.82
C GLU A 33 3.70 -12.15 -2.41
N GLU A 34 4.35 -12.63 -3.47
CA GLU A 34 5.42 -11.90 -4.16
C GLU A 34 4.92 -10.60 -4.81
N ILE A 35 3.76 -10.63 -5.47
CA ILE A 35 3.13 -9.43 -6.04
C ILE A 35 2.75 -8.45 -4.93
N TYR A 36 2.20 -8.93 -3.82
CA TYR A 36 1.85 -8.10 -2.68
C TYR A 36 3.10 -7.48 -2.03
N PHE A 37 4.17 -8.26 -1.87
CA PHE A 37 5.46 -7.78 -1.36
C PHE A 37 6.13 -6.78 -2.32
N ALA A 38 6.06 -7.02 -3.63
CA ALA A 38 6.60 -6.10 -4.63
C ALA A 38 5.82 -4.77 -4.65
N LYS A 39 4.48 -4.83 -4.57
CA LYS A 39 3.63 -3.63 -4.42
C LYS A 39 3.88 -2.91 -3.10
N SER A 40 4.10 -3.63 -2.01
CA SER A 40 4.46 -3.08 -0.69
C SER A 40 5.82 -2.36 -0.71
N LYS A 41 6.81 -2.89 -1.43
CA LYS A 41 8.08 -2.17 -1.65
C LYS A 41 7.93 -0.96 -2.57
N GLN A 42 6.98 -0.97 -3.49
CA GLN A 42 6.62 0.19 -4.31
C GLN A 42 5.79 1.24 -3.57
N SER A 43 5.27 0.95 -2.36
CA SER A 43 4.46 1.90 -1.60
C SER A 43 5.21 2.58 -0.46
N LEU A 44 6.49 2.26 -0.25
CA LEU A 44 7.34 2.91 0.77
C LEU A 44 8.31 3.88 0.11
N PHE A 45 8.13 5.17 0.41
CA PHE A 45 8.92 6.26 -0.14
C PHE A 45 9.67 6.99 0.97
N THR A 46 10.89 7.39 0.64
CA THR A 46 11.67 8.31 1.44
C THR A 46 11.16 9.75 1.28
N LYS A 47 11.57 10.64 2.19
CA LYS A 47 11.17 12.06 2.09
C LYS A 47 11.72 12.73 0.83
N SER A 48 12.89 12.29 0.36
CA SER A 48 13.50 12.77 -0.88
C SER A 48 12.66 12.35 -2.10
N GLU A 49 12.30 11.07 -2.20
CA GLU A 49 11.45 10.57 -3.29
C GLU A 49 10.04 11.20 -3.28
N LEU A 50 9.46 11.44 -2.09
CA LEU A 50 8.19 12.16 -1.96
C LEU A 50 8.31 13.64 -2.40
N ALA A 51 9.43 14.28 -2.10
CA ALA A 51 9.71 15.65 -2.49
C ALA A 51 9.80 15.79 -4.01
N ASP A 52 10.52 14.87 -4.66
CA ASP A 52 10.62 14.79 -6.12
C ASP A 52 9.25 14.52 -6.75
N LYS A 53 8.46 13.58 -6.19
CA LYS A 53 7.11 13.26 -6.68
C LYS A 53 6.15 14.44 -6.56
N TRP A 54 6.26 15.24 -5.49
CA TRP A 54 5.38 16.38 -5.26
C TRP A 54 5.90 17.68 -5.87
N GLY A 55 7.12 17.68 -6.42
CA GLY A 55 7.76 18.88 -6.95
C GLY A 55 8.01 19.94 -5.89
N CYS A 56 8.31 19.55 -4.66
CA CYS A 56 8.52 20.46 -3.54
C CYS A 56 9.79 20.14 -2.74
N GLU A 57 10.17 21.01 -1.82
CA GLU A 57 11.34 20.76 -0.97
C GLU A 57 11.08 19.67 0.08
N VAL A 58 12.11 18.90 0.41
CA VAL A 58 12.08 17.87 1.48
C VAL A 58 11.62 18.45 2.82
N GLY A 59 11.93 19.72 3.09
CA GLY A 59 11.45 20.43 4.28
C GLY A 59 9.92 20.55 4.33
N THR A 60 9.30 20.81 3.18
CA THR A 60 7.84 20.89 3.03
C THR A 60 7.20 19.53 3.27
N VAL A 61 7.76 18.47 2.68
CA VAL A 61 7.33 17.08 2.94
C VAL A 61 7.40 16.77 4.43
N ASN A 62 8.52 17.08 5.08
CA ASN A 62 8.70 16.84 6.50
C ASN A 62 7.67 17.60 7.36
N ARG A 63 7.31 18.82 6.98
CA ARG A 63 6.29 19.62 7.67
C ARG A 63 4.90 18.99 7.52
N ILE A 64 4.54 18.57 6.31
CA ILE A 64 3.26 17.92 6.02
C ILE A 64 3.12 16.63 6.83
N LEU A 65 4.12 15.75 6.76
CA LEU A 65 4.12 14.47 7.48
C LEU A 65 4.06 14.66 9.01
N LYS A 66 4.78 15.65 9.56
CA LYS A 66 4.71 15.98 10.99
C LYS A 66 3.34 16.52 11.40
N ASN A 67 2.73 17.38 10.59
CA ASN A 67 1.43 17.95 10.90
C ASN A 67 0.30 16.91 10.88
N ALA A 68 0.47 15.84 10.10
CA ALA A 68 -0.44 14.71 10.02
C ALA A 68 -0.07 13.54 10.97
N ASP A 69 0.95 13.71 11.82
CA ASP A 69 1.48 12.69 12.74
C ASP A 69 1.82 11.34 12.04
N VAL A 70 2.26 11.39 10.78
CA VAL A 70 2.62 10.18 10.04
C VAL A 70 3.95 9.66 10.53
N LYS A 71 3.93 8.45 11.09
CA LYS A 71 5.12 7.77 11.61
C LYS A 71 5.85 7.02 10.49
N PRO A 72 7.18 7.01 10.52
CA PRO A 72 7.95 6.20 9.59
C PRO A 72 7.74 4.71 9.89
N VAL A 73 7.61 3.91 8.82
CA VAL A 73 7.37 2.45 8.91
C VAL A 73 8.67 1.67 8.70
N GLY A 74 9.64 2.29 8.03
CA GLY A 74 10.93 1.68 7.72
C GLY A 74 12.06 2.68 7.70
N LYS A 75 13.27 2.16 7.45
CA LYS A 75 14.47 2.96 7.26
C LYS A 75 15.29 2.37 6.13
N ARG A 76 15.55 3.19 5.10
CA ARG A 76 16.44 2.87 3.98
C ARG A 76 17.76 3.61 4.20
N GLY A 77 18.74 2.92 4.78
CA GLY A 77 20.04 3.51 5.12
C GLY A 77 19.92 4.61 6.17
N LYS A 78 20.08 5.89 5.77
CA LYS A 78 19.93 7.06 6.64
C LYS A 78 18.54 7.70 6.57
N GLU A 79 17.74 7.34 5.58
CA GLU A 79 16.43 7.96 5.34
C GLU A 79 15.30 7.11 5.91
N PHE A 80 14.25 7.78 6.39
CA PHE A 80 13.04 7.13 6.87
C PHE A 80 12.08 6.91 5.72
N GLU A 81 11.41 5.76 5.73
CA GLU A 81 10.41 5.39 4.73
C GLU A 81 9.00 5.58 5.28
N TYR A 82 8.14 6.12 4.43
CA TYR A 82 6.76 6.44 4.70
C TYR A 82 5.86 5.75 3.69
N PRO A 83 4.70 5.21 4.11
CA PRO A 83 3.68 4.72 3.20
C PRO A 83 3.16 5.84 2.31
N LEU A 84 3.13 5.59 1.00
CA LEU A 84 2.71 6.55 0.00
C LEU A 84 1.27 7.02 0.22
N GLU A 85 0.36 6.08 0.49
CA GLU A 85 -1.07 6.37 0.70
C GLU A 85 -1.27 7.37 1.83
N LEU A 86 -0.64 7.14 2.99
CA LEU A 86 -0.70 8.06 4.13
C LEU A 86 -0.03 9.40 3.84
N ALA A 87 1.06 9.40 3.06
CA ALA A 87 1.75 10.62 2.68
C ALA A 87 0.90 11.48 1.72
N GLU A 88 0.20 10.86 0.77
CA GLU A 88 -0.70 11.52 -0.17
C GLU A 88 -1.94 12.08 0.53
N GLU A 89 -2.58 11.29 1.41
CA GLU A 89 -3.71 11.76 2.23
C GLU A 89 -3.31 12.97 3.09
N SER A 90 -2.12 12.93 3.69
CA SER A 90 -1.59 14.04 4.48
C SER A 90 -1.38 15.30 3.64
N LYS A 91 -0.93 15.16 2.40
CA LYS A 91 -0.74 16.28 1.47
C LYS A 91 -2.09 16.89 1.08
N GLU A 92 -3.07 16.07 0.71
CA GLU A 92 -4.41 16.55 0.37
C GLU A 92 -5.05 17.33 1.52
N HIS A 93 -4.94 16.81 2.74
CA HIS A 93 -5.45 17.51 3.93
C HIS A 93 -4.73 18.85 4.16
N HIS A 94 -3.42 18.89 3.98
CA HIS A 94 -2.64 20.13 4.08
C HIS A 94 -3.07 21.15 3.02
N ASP A 95 -3.19 20.73 1.76
CA ASP A 95 -3.54 21.62 0.65
C ASP A 95 -4.97 22.17 0.80
N HIS A 96 -5.92 21.35 1.25
CA HIS A 96 -7.27 21.80 1.58
C HIS A 96 -7.27 22.84 2.72
N LYS A 97 -6.46 22.61 3.77
CA LYS A 97 -6.33 23.54 4.89
C LYS A 97 -5.72 24.88 4.47
N GLU A 98 -4.72 24.87 3.60
CA GLU A 98 -4.11 26.10 3.06
C GLU A 98 -5.08 26.88 2.16
N LEU A 99 -5.88 26.18 1.34
CA LEU A 99 -6.96 26.80 0.56
C LEU A 99 -8.00 27.50 1.43
N GLU A 100 -8.44 26.86 2.51
CA GLU A 100 -9.42 27.46 3.44
C GLU A 100 -8.87 28.69 4.16
N LYS A 101 -7.60 28.66 4.59
CA LYS A 101 -6.92 29.84 5.14
C LYS A 101 -6.85 30.98 4.13
N HIS A 102 -6.51 30.68 2.88
CA HIS A 102 -6.42 31.67 1.82
C HIS A 102 -7.77 32.34 1.56
N LYS A 103 -8.86 31.56 1.49
CA LYS A 103 -10.24 32.09 1.36
C LYS A 103 -10.62 32.99 2.53
N LEU A 104 -10.31 32.60 3.76
CA LEU A 104 -10.60 33.39 4.96
C LEU A 104 -9.86 34.74 4.94
N ASN A 105 -8.57 34.71 4.59
CA ASN A 105 -7.73 35.91 4.53
C ASN A 105 -8.21 36.89 3.43
N TRP A 106 -8.64 36.37 2.27
CA TRP A 106 -9.24 37.20 1.23
C TRP A 106 -10.55 37.86 1.67
N LYS A 107 -11.43 37.12 2.37
CA LYS A 107 -12.67 37.69 2.94
C LYS A 107 -12.38 38.78 3.98
N MET A 108 -11.35 38.63 4.81
CA MET A 108 -10.94 39.66 5.77
C MET A 108 -10.35 40.90 5.11
N ARG A 109 -9.67 40.76 3.96
CA ARG A 109 -9.11 41.89 3.20
C ARG A 109 -10.12 42.63 2.33
N ALA A 110 -11.25 42.00 2.03
CA ALA A 110 -12.35 42.58 1.26
C ALA A 110 -13.38 43.33 2.13
N MET A 111 -13.22 43.29 3.46
CA MET A 111 -13.89 44.17 4.43
C MET A 111 -12.97 45.34 4.79
#